data_AF-A0A5C6FT19-F1
#
_entry.id   AF-A0A5C6FT19-F1
#
_cell.length_a   1.000
_cell.length_b   1.000
_cell.length_c   1.000
_cell.angle_alpha   90.00
_cell.angle_beta   90.00
_cell.angle_gamma   90.00
#
_symmetry.space_group_name_H-M   'P 1'
#
loop_
_entity.id
_entity.type
_entity.pdbx_description
1 polymer ?
#
loop_
_entity_poly.entity_id
_entity_poly.type
_entity_poly.pdbx_seq_one_letter_code
_entity_poly.pdbx_strand_id
1 'polypeptide(L)'
;MTVNQMIRCLAPAGMARPVGMVVPRVPDTIFFARFNPSPTKRETNMNKTDRDARFRQIRDKVESGQRLSMDDGIFLYDPEVPLQDVGQLANLVRERKNGNVAFYNINTHLNPTNVCVYRCRFCAFRSDLRDPKGYAMSDEQILQRGREATENGCTEMHIVGGLHHQKPYEWYRDLIALLKDNFPKIHLKAWTAVEINWFEFQTKKSKQWVLDDMRSAGLGSMPGGGAEIFHPEVRDQLCEHKANTHEWLQIHQAAHELGIRTNCTMLYGHVEQAYHRIDHLMRLRELQDITGGFQVFIPLAFHPDNTKLDNLKKPSALMDLRTVAISRLMLDNVQHIKAYWIMLGIPTAQTALAYGADDIDGTVRHELIYHDAGATTPQCLSVDDIRGLIIEAGREPVERDTVYHRVHRSETDFRDWHSGQPVDDAVAVS
;
A
#
# COMPACT_ATOMS: atom_id res chain seq x y z
N MET A 1 -4.97 8.01 53.41
CA MET A 1 -5.86 9.09 53.93
C MET A 1 -4.96 10.30 54.18
N THR A 2 -5.12 11.51 53.67
CA THR A 2 -5.91 12.11 52.59
C THR A 2 -5.40 13.56 52.56
N VAL A 3 -4.84 14.03 51.45
CA VAL A 3 -4.57 15.47 51.26
C VAL A 3 -5.70 15.97 50.37
N ASN A 4 -6.84 16.24 51.00
CA ASN A 4 -8.01 16.80 50.36
C ASN A 4 -8.58 17.82 51.34
N GLN A 5 -8.51 19.11 50.97
CA GLN A 5 -9.16 20.31 51.50
C GLN A 5 -8.18 21.46 51.79
N MET A 6 -8.64 22.67 51.44
CA MET A 6 -7.97 23.98 51.45
C MET A 6 -7.16 24.21 50.17
N ILE A 7 -7.60 24.99 49.18
CA ILE A 7 -8.08 26.38 49.24
C ILE A 7 -8.97 26.70 48.02
N ARG A 8 -10.13 27.30 48.30
CA ARG A 8 -10.97 28.07 47.35
C ARG A 8 -10.50 29.52 47.31
N CYS A 9 -10.81 30.18 46.19
CA CYS A 9 -10.84 31.63 45.96
C CYS A 9 -9.52 32.29 45.51
N LEU A 10 -9.41 32.54 44.20
CA LEU A 10 -9.47 33.89 43.60
C LEU A 10 -9.29 33.76 42.08
N ALA A 11 -10.32 34.16 41.32
CA ALA A 11 -10.22 34.44 39.90
C ALA A 11 -10.11 35.97 39.70
N PRO A 12 -9.46 36.42 38.62
CA PRO A 12 -10.09 37.45 37.82
C PRO A 12 -10.16 37.10 36.33
N ALA A 13 -11.30 37.52 35.78
CA ALA A 13 -11.76 37.67 34.41
C ALA A 13 -10.72 37.76 33.28
N GLY A 14 -10.99 37.00 32.21
CA GLY A 14 -11.30 37.62 30.92
C GLY A 14 -10.18 37.72 29.88
N MET A 15 -9.86 36.61 29.19
CA MET A 15 -9.40 36.64 27.80
C MET A 15 -10.03 35.48 27.03
N ALA A 16 -10.77 35.81 25.98
CA ALA A 16 -11.46 34.87 25.11
C ALA A 16 -10.44 34.00 24.34
N ARG A 17 -10.60 32.68 24.43
CA ARG A 17 -9.93 31.70 23.55
C ARG A 17 -10.84 31.38 22.36
N PRO A 18 -10.29 31.19 21.15
CA PRO A 18 -11.10 30.81 19.99
C PRO A 18 -11.66 29.40 20.19
N VAL A 19 -12.88 29.23 19.69
CA VAL A 19 -13.70 28.02 19.77
C VAL A 19 -12.95 26.86 19.11
N GLY A 20 -12.50 25.91 19.93
CA GLY A 20 -11.92 24.66 19.47
C GLY A 20 -13.00 23.78 18.86
N MET A 21 -12.79 23.34 17.61
CA MET A 21 -13.49 22.20 17.03
C MET A 21 -13.27 21.00 17.95
N VAL A 22 -14.34 20.54 18.59
CA VAL A 22 -14.34 19.29 19.34
C VAL A 22 -14.34 18.16 18.33
N VAL A 23 -13.14 17.64 18.02
CA VAL A 23 -13.01 16.35 17.34
C VAL A 23 -13.43 15.27 18.35
N PRO A 24 -14.46 14.46 18.09
CA PRO A 24 -14.86 13.43 19.02
C PRO A 24 -13.75 12.38 19.13
N ARG A 25 -13.27 12.13 20.36
CA ARG A 25 -12.41 10.97 20.67
C ARG A 25 -13.20 9.70 20.33
N VAL A 26 -12.74 8.98 19.32
CA VAL A 26 -13.18 7.62 19.04
C VAL A 26 -12.67 6.72 20.19
N PRO A 27 -13.52 5.95 20.87
CA PRO A 27 -13.06 5.03 21.91
C PRO A 27 -12.14 3.96 21.34
N ASP A 28 -11.08 3.59 22.09
CA ASP A 28 -10.13 2.50 21.78
C ASP A 28 -10.79 1.11 21.61
N THR A 29 -12.12 1.01 21.77
CA THR A 29 -12.89 -0.23 21.82
C THR A 29 -13.55 -0.64 20.50
N ILE A 30 -13.40 0.12 19.39
CA ILE A 30 -14.03 -0.24 18.11
C ILE A 30 -13.29 -1.37 17.35
N PHE A 31 -12.06 -1.72 17.74
CA PHE A 31 -11.24 -2.73 17.02
C PHE A 31 -11.46 -4.20 17.41
N PHE A 32 -12.37 -4.52 18.34
CA PHE A 32 -12.52 -5.89 18.83
C PHE A 32 -13.97 -6.39 18.80
N ALA A 33 -14.44 -6.77 17.61
CA ALA A 33 -15.26 -7.96 17.53
C ALA A 33 -14.34 -9.17 17.69
N ARG A 34 -14.48 -9.92 18.80
CA ARG A 34 -13.86 -11.24 18.94
C ARG A 34 -14.49 -12.19 17.92
N PHE A 35 -14.00 -12.16 16.68
CA PHE A 35 -14.27 -13.20 15.72
C PHE A 35 -13.37 -14.40 16.06
N ASN A 36 -14.02 -15.49 16.47
CA ASN A 36 -13.37 -16.75 16.78
C ASN A 36 -13.72 -17.73 15.65
N PRO A 37 -12.90 -17.91 14.61
CA PRO A 37 -13.11 -18.99 13.67
C PRO A 37 -12.40 -20.20 14.26
N SER A 38 -13.17 -21.12 14.83
CA SER A 38 -12.71 -22.50 14.88
C SER A 38 -12.49 -22.95 13.44
N PRO A 39 -11.28 -23.42 13.04
CA PRO A 39 -11.08 -24.02 11.74
C PRO A 39 -11.70 -25.41 11.79
N THR A 40 -13.03 -25.47 11.75
CA THR A 40 -13.67 -26.71 11.33
C THR A 40 -13.25 -26.90 9.89
N LYS A 41 -12.52 -28.00 9.62
CA LYS A 41 -12.41 -28.58 8.28
C LYS A 41 -13.82 -28.83 7.77
N ARG A 42 -14.47 -27.81 7.23
CA ARG A 42 -15.58 -27.99 6.31
C ARG A 42 -14.92 -28.40 5.00
N GLU A 43 -14.62 -29.69 4.89
CA GLU A 43 -14.65 -30.39 3.60
C GLU A 43 -16.11 -30.33 3.13
N THR A 44 -16.55 -29.15 2.69
CA THR A 44 -17.78 -29.01 1.94
C THR A 44 -17.44 -29.47 0.54
N ASN A 45 -17.62 -30.77 0.27
CA ASN A 45 -17.92 -31.24 -1.08
C ASN A 45 -19.26 -30.63 -1.49
N MET A 46 -19.26 -29.32 -1.73
CA MET A 46 -20.41 -28.61 -2.26
C MET A 46 -20.55 -29.06 -3.70
N ASN A 47 -21.69 -29.66 -4.03
CA ASN A 47 -21.93 -30.08 -5.40
C ASN A 47 -21.96 -28.86 -6.33
N LYS A 48 -21.80 -29.11 -7.63
CA LYS A 48 -21.75 -28.05 -8.64
C LYS A 48 -22.98 -27.13 -8.61
N THR A 49 -24.18 -27.67 -8.42
CA THR A 49 -25.43 -26.89 -8.39
C THR A 49 -25.44 -25.87 -7.25
N ASP A 50 -25.06 -26.31 -6.05
CA ASP A 50 -25.00 -25.45 -4.86
C ASP A 50 -23.90 -24.38 -4.99
N ARG A 51 -22.77 -24.74 -5.60
CA ARG A 51 -21.68 -23.81 -5.90
C ARG A 51 -22.10 -22.75 -6.91
N ASP A 52 -22.75 -23.15 -7.99
CA ASP A 52 -23.26 -22.24 -9.01
C ASP A 52 -24.33 -21.31 -8.40
N ALA A 53 -25.18 -21.83 -7.52
CA ALA A 53 -26.15 -21.02 -6.77
C ALA A 53 -25.48 -20.01 -5.83
N ARG A 54 -24.44 -20.45 -5.10
CA ARG A 54 -23.66 -19.59 -4.21
C ARG A 54 -22.94 -18.47 -4.98
N PHE A 55 -22.35 -18.80 -6.13
CA PHE A 55 -21.71 -17.82 -6.98
C PHE A 55 -22.72 -16.83 -7.59
N ARG A 56 -23.92 -17.29 -7.99
CA ARG A 56 -25.01 -16.39 -8.44
C ARG A 56 -25.40 -15.38 -7.36
N GLN A 57 -25.54 -15.81 -6.10
CA GLN A 57 -25.83 -14.88 -5.00
C GLN A 57 -24.75 -13.79 -4.84
N ILE A 58 -23.47 -14.15 -5.01
CA ILE A 58 -22.37 -13.17 -4.94
C ILE A 58 -22.42 -12.24 -6.15
N ARG A 59 -22.69 -12.76 -7.34
CA ARG A 59 -22.91 -11.96 -8.56
C ARG A 59 -24.03 -10.94 -8.36
N ASP A 60 -25.19 -11.36 -7.86
CA ASP A 60 -26.34 -10.46 -7.63
C ASP A 60 -25.98 -9.33 -6.65
N LYS A 61 -25.20 -9.64 -5.59
CA LYS A 61 -24.67 -8.61 -4.68
C LYS A 61 -23.76 -7.62 -5.40
N VAL A 62 -22.77 -8.10 -6.17
CA VAL A 62 -21.82 -7.23 -6.88
C VAL A 62 -22.53 -6.35 -7.91
N GLU A 63 -23.44 -6.93 -8.69
CA GLU A 63 -24.22 -6.24 -9.72
C GLU A 63 -25.10 -5.16 -9.09
N SER A 64 -25.71 -5.42 -7.93
CA SER A 64 -26.50 -4.45 -7.16
C SER A 64 -25.68 -3.51 -6.25
N GLY A 65 -24.35 -3.60 -6.26
CA GLY A 65 -23.47 -2.73 -5.48
C GLY A 65 -23.46 -3.03 -3.97
N GLN A 66 -23.90 -4.23 -3.57
CA GLN A 66 -23.88 -4.67 -2.18
C GLN A 66 -22.49 -5.15 -1.77
N ARG A 67 -22.08 -4.78 -0.55
CA ARG A 67 -20.79 -5.16 0.04
C ARG A 67 -20.72 -6.67 0.30
N LEU A 68 -19.58 -7.27 -0.08
CA LEU A 68 -19.31 -8.69 0.15
C LEU A 68 -18.86 -8.99 1.58
N SER A 69 -19.29 -10.14 2.10
CA SER A 69 -18.93 -10.65 3.43
C SER A 69 -17.62 -11.44 3.43
N MET A 70 -17.12 -11.78 4.63
CA MET A 70 -16.01 -12.73 4.83
C MET A 70 -16.24 -14.04 4.06
N ASP A 71 -17.42 -14.65 4.24
CA ASP A 71 -17.76 -15.94 3.61
C ASP A 71 -17.87 -15.84 2.09
N ASP A 72 -18.31 -14.69 1.56
CA ASP A 72 -18.30 -14.45 0.11
C ASP A 72 -16.85 -14.45 -0.39
N GLY A 73 -15.95 -13.72 0.27
CA GLY A 73 -14.53 -13.63 -0.10
C GLY A 73 -13.79 -14.96 0.00
N ILE A 74 -14.02 -15.73 1.07
CA ILE A 74 -13.40 -17.05 1.25
C ILE A 74 -13.89 -18.00 0.15
N PHE A 75 -15.18 -17.99 -0.17
CA PHE A 75 -15.75 -18.82 -1.23
C PHE A 75 -15.12 -18.52 -2.60
N LEU A 76 -14.83 -17.25 -2.92
CA LEU A 76 -14.20 -16.88 -4.19
C LEU A 76 -12.76 -17.42 -4.36
N TYR A 77 -12.10 -17.84 -3.27
CA TYR A 77 -10.80 -18.50 -3.33
C TYR A 77 -10.87 -20.00 -3.61
N ASP A 78 -12.06 -20.60 -3.61
CA ASP A 78 -12.26 -22.01 -3.95
C ASP A 78 -11.74 -22.26 -5.41
N PRO A 79 -10.82 -23.22 -5.61
CA PRO A 79 -10.26 -23.51 -6.93
C PRO A 79 -11.31 -23.98 -7.94
N GLU A 80 -12.44 -24.51 -7.48
CA GLU A 80 -13.51 -24.96 -8.35
C GLU A 80 -14.48 -23.84 -8.77
N VAL A 81 -14.33 -22.63 -8.23
CA VAL A 81 -15.00 -21.43 -8.73
C VAL A 81 -14.23 -20.90 -9.95
N PRO A 82 -14.83 -20.83 -11.15
CA PRO A 82 -14.13 -20.44 -12.36
C PRO A 82 -13.50 -19.05 -12.26
N LEU A 83 -12.19 -18.95 -12.46
CA LEU A 83 -11.44 -17.69 -12.36
C LEU A 83 -11.96 -16.62 -13.33
N GLN A 84 -12.36 -17.02 -14.55
CA GLN A 84 -12.87 -16.11 -15.57
C GLN A 84 -14.15 -15.39 -15.11
N ASP A 85 -15.03 -16.10 -14.38
CA ASP A 85 -16.27 -15.51 -13.87
C ASP A 85 -15.98 -14.51 -12.74
N VAL A 86 -15.01 -14.81 -11.88
CA VAL A 86 -14.53 -13.88 -10.83
C VAL A 86 -13.89 -12.64 -11.46
N GLY A 87 -13.07 -12.85 -12.50
CA GLY A 87 -12.42 -11.78 -13.27
C GLY A 87 -13.45 -10.86 -13.92
N GLN A 88 -14.49 -11.42 -14.56
CA GLN A 88 -15.58 -10.66 -15.16
C GLN A 88 -16.29 -9.77 -14.13
N LEU A 89 -16.61 -10.29 -12.93
CA LEU A 89 -17.23 -9.51 -11.86
C LEU A 89 -16.30 -8.39 -11.37
N ALA A 90 -15.02 -8.69 -11.18
CA ALA A 90 -14.05 -7.69 -10.77
C ALA A 90 -13.89 -6.59 -11.83
N ASN A 91 -13.92 -6.97 -13.11
CA ASN A 91 -13.87 -6.05 -14.23
C ASN A 91 -15.07 -5.10 -14.28
N LEU A 92 -16.27 -5.63 -14.03
CA LEU A 92 -17.49 -4.82 -13.90
C LEU A 92 -17.33 -3.74 -12.84
N VAL A 93 -16.82 -4.09 -11.65
CA VAL A 93 -16.59 -3.11 -10.56
C VAL A 93 -15.50 -2.11 -10.93
N ARG A 94 -14.44 -2.55 -11.59
CA ARG A 94 -13.35 -1.68 -12.07
C ARG A 94 -13.87 -0.66 -13.09
N GLU A 95 -14.66 -1.08 -14.05
CA GLU A 95 -15.22 -0.19 -15.09
C GLU A 95 -16.24 0.78 -14.48
N ARG A 96 -17.05 0.31 -13.52
CA ARG A 96 -17.95 1.18 -12.76
C ARG A 96 -17.21 2.29 -12.00
N LYS A 97 -16.00 2.00 -11.49
CA LYS A 97 -15.19 2.96 -10.72
C LYS A 97 -14.32 3.89 -11.57
N ASN A 98 -13.75 3.37 -12.65
CA ASN A 98 -12.65 4.02 -13.38
C ASN A 98 -12.87 4.10 -14.91
N GLY A 99 -14.06 3.76 -15.39
CA GLY A 99 -14.36 3.69 -16.83
C GLY A 99 -13.40 2.74 -17.56
N ASN A 100 -12.93 3.14 -18.74
CA ASN A 100 -11.98 2.37 -19.54
C ASN A 100 -10.49 2.73 -19.28
N VAL A 101 -10.23 3.63 -18.33
CA VAL A 101 -8.89 4.17 -18.10
C VAL A 101 -8.02 3.19 -17.32
N ALA A 102 -6.77 2.97 -17.73
CA ALA A 102 -5.74 2.39 -16.87
C ALA A 102 -4.63 3.41 -16.59
N PHE A 103 -4.26 3.52 -15.32
CA PHE A 103 -3.34 4.49 -14.80
C PHE A 103 -1.90 3.98 -14.79
N TYR A 104 -0.96 4.91 -14.96
CA TYR A 104 0.46 4.70 -14.69
C TYR A 104 1.10 6.02 -14.23
N ASN A 105 2.30 5.96 -13.65
CA ASN A 105 3.12 7.16 -13.39
C ASN A 105 4.57 6.97 -13.86
N ILE A 106 5.38 8.02 -13.74
CA ILE A 106 6.83 7.94 -13.90
C ILE A 106 7.45 8.09 -12.53
N ASN A 107 8.08 7.02 -12.03
CA ASN A 107 8.60 6.96 -10.68
C ASN A 107 10.00 6.35 -10.62
N THR A 108 10.69 6.65 -9.53
CA THR A 108 11.95 6.00 -9.15
C THR A 108 11.91 5.61 -7.69
N HIS A 109 12.63 4.55 -7.36
CA HIS A 109 12.87 4.14 -5.99
C HIS A 109 14.15 4.80 -5.47
N LEU A 110 14.17 5.06 -4.16
CA LEU A 110 15.36 5.41 -3.39
C LEU A 110 15.35 4.52 -2.15
N ASN A 111 16.40 3.71 -2.00
CA ASN A 111 16.61 2.90 -0.81
C ASN A 111 17.84 3.40 -0.07
N PRO A 112 17.71 4.29 0.93
CA PRO A 112 18.87 4.95 1.55
C PRO A 112 19.83 3.99 2.26
N THR A 113 19.33 2.83 2.66
CA THR A 113 20.12 1.77 3.29
C THR A 113 19.37 0.45 3.15
N ASN A 114 20.11 -0.66 3.12
CA ASN A 114 19.56 -2.00 3.31
C ASN A 114 19.89 -2.59 4.69
N VAL A 115 20.66 -1.88 5.53
CA VAL A 115 20.95 -2.30 6.89
C VAL A 115 19.68 -2.20 7.73
N CYS A 116 19.26 -3.31 8.35
CA CYS A 116 17.99 -3.36 9.06
C CYS A 116 18.09 -4.11 10.39
N VAL A 117 17.50 -3.54 11.43
CA VAL A 117 17.38 -4.18 12.75
C VAL A 117 16.44 -5.39 12.73
N TYR A 118 15.47 -5.42 11.81
CA TYR A 118 14.51 -6.51 11.68
C TYR A 118 15.03 -7.64 10.78
N ARG A 119 14.70 -8.88 11.18
CA ARG A 119 15.12 -10.12 10.51
C ARG A 119 13.92 -10.87 9.91
N CYS A 120 13.13 -10.16 9.09
CA CYS A 120 11.98 -10.74 8.39
C CYS A 120 12.40 -11.96 7.57
N ARG A 121 11.70 -13.10 7.72
CA ARG A 121 12.07 -14.35 7.04
C ARG A 121 11.86 -14.31 5.52
N PHE A 122 10.96 -13.44 5.07
CA PHE A 122 10.59 -13.26 3.66
C PHE A 122 11.39 -12.15 2.94
N CYS A 123 12.28 -11.44 3.62
CA CYS A 123 12.95 -10.27 3.04
C CYS A 123 14.39 -10.59 2.62
N ALA A 124 14.64 -10.63 1.31
CA ALA A 124 15.97 -10.79 0.72
C ALA A 124 16.81 -9.49 0.72
N PHE A 125 16.14 -8.33 0.83
CA PHE A 125 16.79 -7.02 0.74
C PHE A 125 17.67 -6.69 1.95
N ARG A 126 17.22 -7.07 3.16
CA ARG A 126 17.88 -6.65 4.41
C ARG A 126 19.33 -7.10 4.47
N SER A 127 20.14 -6.33 5.18
CA SER A 127 21.53 -6.63 5.50
C SER A 127 21.83 -6.44 6.99
N ASP A 128 22.74 -7.23 7.54
CA ASP A 128 23.31 -6.97 8.88
C ASP A 128 24.37 -5.86 8.75
N LEU A 129 24.60 -5.08 9.80
CA LEU A 129 25.49 -3.91 9.75
C LEU A 129 26.91 -4.19 9.19
N ARG A 130 27.45 -5.38 9.47
CA ARG A 130 28.81 -5.78 9.06
C ARG A 130 28.84 -6.72 7.86
N ASP A 131 27.67 -7.00 7.28
CA ASP A 131 27.57 -7.84 6.10
C ASP A 131 28.10 -7.05 4.88
N PRO A 132 28.92 -7.65 4.00
CA PRO A 132 29.44 -6.99 2.80
C PRO A 132 28.36 -6.44 1.87
N LYS A 133 27.12 -6.98 1.89
CA LYS A 133 25.97 -6.45 1.14
C LYS A 133 25.44 -5.14 1.75
N GLY A 134 25.77 -4.86 3.00
CA GLY A 134 25.28 -3.71 3.77
C GLY A 134 25.78 -2.37 3.22
N TYR A 135 24.86 -1.42 3.04
CA TYR A 135 25.20 -0.06 2.65
C TYR A 135 24.33 0.98 3.35
N ALA A 136 24.84 2.21 3.43
CA ALA A 136 24.10 3.42 3.76
C ALA A 136 24.54 4.52 2.81
N MET A 137 23.61 5.12 2.09
CA MET A 137 23.90 6.13 1.08
C MET A 137 24.41 7.43 1.72
N SER A 138 25.33 8.10 1.04
CA SER A 138 25.71 9.48 1.34
C SER A 138 24.72 10.48 0.74
N ASP A 139 24.73 11.72 1.24
CA ASP A 139 23.93 12.83 0.70
C ASP A 139 24.20 13.05 -0.80
N GLU A 140 25.45 12.89 -1.24
CA GLU A 140 25.83 12.98 -2.66
C GLU A 140 25.12 11.90 -3.51
N GLN A 141 25.08 10.65 -3.02
CA GLN A 141 24.39 9.56 -3.70
C GLN A 141 22.87 9.76 -3.72
N ILE A 142 22.31 10.30 -2.63
CA ILE A 142 20.88 10.64 -2.54
C ILE A 142 20.53 11.75 -3.54
N LEU A 143 21.31 12.83 -3.57
CA LEU A 143 21.14 13.92 -4.54
C LEU A 143 21.33 13.46 -5.97
N GLN A 144 22.25 12.52 -6.21
CA GLN A 144 22.44 11.93 -7.53
C GLN A 144 21.20 11.18 -7.99
N ARG A 145 20.54 10.42 -7.10
CA ARG A 145 19.27 9.74 -7.40
C ARG A 145 18.15 10.75 -7.68
N GLY A 146 18.11 11.87 -6.95
CA GLY A 146 17.14 12.95 -7.21
C GLY A 146 17.36 13.68 -8.54
N ARG A 147 18.61 13.91 -8.94
CA ARG A 147 18.95 14.44 -10.27
C ARG A 147 18.49 13.48 -11.37
N GLU A 148 18.84 12.20 -11.24
CA GLU A 148 18.41 11.17 -12.19
C GLU A 148 16.88 11.12 -12.31
N ALA A 149 16.15 11.18 -11.19
CA ALA A 149 14.69 11.20 -11.20
C ALA A 149 14.13 12.39 -11.98
N THR A 150 14.69 13.59 -11.75
CA THR A 150 14.28 14.83 -12.41
C THR A 150 14.58 14.79 -13.90
N GLU A 151 15.77 14.31 -14.28
CA GLU A 151 16.20 14.16 -15.67
C GLU A 151 15.35 13.15 -16.44
N ASN A 152 14.82 12.14 -15.75
CA ASN A 152 13.89 11.14 -16.30
C ASN A 152 12.41 11.54 -16.18
N GLY A 153 12.10 12.79 -15.81
CA GLY A 153 10.73 13.31 -15.76
C GLY A 153 9.83 12.64 -14.73
N CYS A 154 10.41 12.04 -13.68
CA CYS A 154 9.65 11.41 -12.60
C CYS A 154 8.73 12.43 -11.90
N THR A 155 7.53 11.98 -11.56
CA THR A 155 6.59 12.71 -10.69
C THR A 155 6.69 12.28 -9.24
N GLU A 156 7.27 11.10 -9.00
CA GLU A 156 7.32 10.45 -7.70
C GLU A 156 8.71 9.89 -7.41
N MET A 157 9.18 10.08 -6.18
CA MET A 157 10.25 9.28 -5.59
C MET A 157 9.68 8.43 -4.45
N HIS A 158 9.76 7.11 -4.60
CA HIS A 158 9.34 6.14 -3.60
C HIS A 158 10.54 5.80 -2.70
N ILE A 159 10.46 6.21 -1.44
CA ILE A 159 11.56 6.10 -0.48
C ILE A 159 11.19 5.09 0.61
N VAL A 160 11.87 3.95 0.59
CA VAL A 160 11.73 2.85 1.56
C VAL A 160 13.09 2.19 1.78
N GLY A 161 13.34 1.58 2.93
CA GLY A 161 14.65 0.98 3.15
C GLY A 161 14.76 0.20 4.45
N GLY A 162 16.00 -0.03 4.87
CA GLY A 162 16.31 -0.65 6.15
C GLY A 162 16.24 0.31 7.33
N LEU A 163 16.05 -0.26 8.52
CA LEU A 163 16.08 0.44 9.80
C LEU A 163 17.48 0.34 10.41
N HIS A 164 18.36 1.25 10.00
CA HIS A 164 19.76 1.27 10.39
C HIS A 164 19.91 1.77 11.82
N HIS A 165 20.16 0.85 12.76
CA HIS A 165 20.21 1.11 14.20
C HIS A 165 21.38 1.99 14.71
N GLN A 166 22.20 2.55 13.82
CA GLN A 166 23.26 3.52 14.16
C GLN A 166 22.99 4.90 13.53
N LYS A 167 21.95 5.02 12.70
CA LYS A 167 21.51 6.29 12.14
C LYS A 167 20.40 6.83 13.04
N PRO A 168 20.56 8.07 13.54
CA PRO A 168 19.53 8.70 14.35
C PRO A 168 18.34 9.10 13.46
N TYR A 169 17.22 9.45 14.08
CA TYR A 169 16.01 9.89 13.40
C TYR A 169 16.28 11.05 12.41
N GLU A 170 17.14 11.99 12.81
CA GLU A 170 17.52 13.17 12.02
C GLU A 170 18.11 12.77 10.67
N TRP A 171 18.83 11.65 10.56
CA TRP A 171 19.37 11.18 9.27
C TRP A 171 18.25 10.85 8.26
N TYR A 172 17.14 10.28 8.74
CA TYR A 172 15.98 9.98 7.90
C TYR A 172 15.17 11.23 7.57
N ARG A 173 14.99 12.13 8.55
CA ARG A 173 14.24 13.37 8.40
C ARG A 173 14.96 14.37 7.47
N ASP A 174 16.27 14.53 7.66
CA ASP A 174 17.09 15.45 6.86
C ASP A 174 17.27 14.95 5.43
N LEU A 175 17.21 13.64 5.18
CA LEU A 175 17.14 13.10 3.82
C LEU A 175 15.91 13.59 3.06
N ILE A 176 14.74 13.63 3.72
CA ILE A 176 13.50 14.14 3.11
C ILE A 176 13.64 15.64 2.83
N ALA A 177 14.16 16.42 3.78
CA ALA A 177 14.41 17.85 3.61
C ALA A 177 15.39 18.12 2.46
N LEU A 178 16.51 17.40 2.42
CA LEU A 178 17.53 17.51 1.38
C LEU A 178 16.95 17.29 -0.02
N LEU A 179 16.11 16.26 -0.20
CA LEU A 179 15.45 15.99 -1.48
C LEU A 179 14.41 17.06 -1.81
N LYS A 180 13.63 17.52 -0.82
CA LYS A 180 12.60 18.54 -1.04
C LYS A 180 13.20 19.88 -1.46
N ASP A 181 14.29 20.29 -0.85
CA ASP A 181 14.98 21.55 -1.14
C ASP A 181 15.60 21.55 -2.55
N ASN A 182 16.15 20.41 -2.98
CA ASN A 182 16.84 20.31 -4.27
C ASN A 182 15.91 19.92 -5.43
N PHE A 183 14.82 19.20 -5.16
CA PHE A 183 13.89 18.68 -6.17
C PHE A 183 12.42 18.94 -5.78
N PRO A 184 12.01 20.22 -5.57
CA PRO A 184 10.73 20.56 -4.93
C PRO A 184 9.49 20.09 -5.70
N LYS A 185 9.63 19.81 -7.00
CA LYS A 185 8.56 19.36 -7.89
C LYS A 185 8.26 17.87 -7.76
N ILE A 186 9.24 17.04 -7.38
CA ILE A 186 9.05 15.60 -7.22
C ILE A 186 8.30 15.35 -5.92
N HIS A 187 7.24 14.54 -5.98
CA HIS A 187 6.51 14.13 -4.79
C HIS A 187 7.27 13.05 -4.04
N LEU A 188 7.56 13.27 -2.76
CA LEU A 188 8.27 12.32 -1.91
C LEU A 188 7.27 11.38 -1.23
N LYS A 189 7.23 10.13 -1.69
CA LYS A 189 6.44 9.05 -1.08
C LYS A 189 7.31 8.26 -0.11
N ALA A 190 7.18 8.56 1.17
CA ALA A 190 7.94 7.95 2.27
C ALA A 190 7.08 7.98 3.55
N TRP A 191 7.49 7.44 4.68
CA TRP A 191 8.04 6.11 4.81
C TRP A 191 6.88 5.12 5.03
N THR A 192 7.11 3.81 5.10
CA THR A 192 6.03 2.90 5.51
C THR A 192 5.71 3.09 7.00
N ALA A 193 4.58 2.55 7.47
CA ALA A 193 4.25 2.55 8.89
C ALA A 193 5.31 1.85 9.77
N VAL A 194 6.16 0.99 9.19
CA VAL A 194 7.23 0.30 9.90
C VAL A 194 8.34 1.27 10.29
N GLU A 195 8.76 2.12 9.36
CA GLU A 195 9.75 3.16 9.63
C GLU A 195 9.18 4.19 10.62
N ILE A 196 7.93 4.62 10.45
CA ILE A 196 7.29 5.56 11.38
C ILE A 196 7.26 5.00 12.80
N ASN A 197 6.93 3.71 12.97
CA ASN A 197 6.96 3.07 14.29
C ASN A 197 8.39 3.02 14.88
N TRP A 198 9.39 2.76 14.04
CA TRP A 198 10.79 2.83 14.46
C TRP A 198 11.21 4.25 14.89
N PHE A 199 10.70 5.27 14.21
CA PHE A 199 10.97 6.67 14.56
C PHE A 199 10.28 7.10 15.87
N GLU A 200 9.07 6.62 16.16
CA GLU A 200 8.46 6.77 17.50
C GLU A 200 9.37 6.15 18.57
N PHE A 201 9.90 4.96 18.32
CA PHE A 201 10.84 4.31 19.24
C PHE A 201 12.11 5.13 19.45
N GLN A 202 12.72 5.70 18.40
CA GLN A 202 13.93 6.51 18.54
C GLN A 202 13.68 7.83 19.26
N THR A 203 12.64 8.55 18.86
CA THR A 203 12.36 9.92 19.32
C THR A 203 11.63 9.97 20.65
N LYS A 204 10.97 8.87 21.06
CA LYS A 204 10.02 8.80 22.18
C LYS A 204 8.85 9.79 22.04
N LYS A 205 8.52 10.17 20.82
CA LYS A 205 7.37 11.03 20.46
C LYS A 205 6.25 10.17 19.88
N SER A 206 5.04 10.73 19.79
CA SER A 206 3.90 10.05 19.17
C SER A 206 4.03 10.01 17.65
N LYS A 207 3.37 9.04 17.01
CA LYS A 207 3.21 8.92 15.56
C LYS A 207 2.71 10.21 14.92
N GLN A 208 1.76 10.92 15.56
CA GLN A 208 1.30 12.22 15.06
C GLN A 208 2.43 13.24 15.01
N TRP A 209 3.29 13.30 16.04
CA TRP A 209 4.42 14.22 16.05
C TRP A 209 5.44 13.85 14.96
N VAL A 210 5.77 12.55 14.83
CA VAL A 210 6.72 12.07 13.82
C VAL A 210 6.22 12.37 12.40
N LEU A 211 4.94 12.12 12.13
CA LEU A 211 4.32 12.37 10.83
C LEU A 211 4.26 13.88 10.52
N ASP A 212 3.93 14.72 11.50
CA ASP A 212 3.90 16.18 11.34
C ASP A 212 5.31 16.77 11.09
N ASP A 213 6.33 16.27 11.79
CA ASP A 213 7.72 16.66 11.56
C ASP A 213 8.24 16.21 10.18
N MET A 214 7.95 14.96 9.78
CA MET A 214 8.28 14.46 8.44
C MET A 214 7.55 15.25 7.34
N ARG A 215 6.28 15.60 7.53
CA ARG A 215 5.53 16.47 6.62
C ARG A 215 6.17 17.85 6.53
N SER A 216 6.58 18.42 7.65
CA SER A 216 7.30 19.71 7.69
C SER A 216 8.66 19.65 6.98
N ALA A 217 9.31 18.48 6.96
CA ALA A 217 10.52 18.24 6.17
C ALA A 217 10.26 18.05 4.67
N GLY A 218 9.01 17.90 4.22
CA GLY A 218 8.66 17.75 2.81
C GLY A 218 8.05 16.41 2.41
N LEU A 219 7.67 15.56 3.39
CA LEU A 219 6.95 14.33 3.11
C LEU A 219 5.60 14.62 2.44
N GLY A 220 5.32 13.96 1.32
CA GLY A 220 4.09 14.15 0.55
C GLY A 220 3.00 13.11 0.82
N SER A 221 3.35 11.82 0.89
CA SER A 221 2.40 10.71 1.08
C SER A 221 3.12 9.46 1.60
N MET A 222 2.42 8.46 2.13
CA MET A 222 3.05 7.22 2.56
C MET A 222 2.81 6.03 1.61
N PRO A 223 3.83 5.20 1.35
CA PRO A 223 3.64 3.90 0.73
C PRO A 223 2.91 2.92 1.68
N GLY A 224 2.39 1.81 1.13
CA GLY A 224 1.58 0.85 1.88
C GLY A 224 2.34 -0.36 2.42
N GLY A 225 3.67 -0.38 2.31
CA GLY A 225 4.48 -1.53 2.68
C GLY A 225 4.42 -1.87 4.17
N GLY A 226 4.89 -3.06 4.53
CA GLY A 226 5.01 -3.48 5.93
C GLY A 226 3.75 -4.09 6.57
N ALA A 227 2.65 -4.11 5.82
CA ALA A 227 1.40 -4.74 6.23
C ALA A 227 1.52 -6.28 6.26
N GLU A 228 2.21 -6.87 5.27
CA GLU A 228 2.38 -8.31 5.09
C GLU A 228 1.03 -9.07 5.11
N ILE A 229 0.84 -9.98 6.06
CA ILE A 229 -0.46 -10.49 6.49
C ILE A 229 -0.67 -10.03 7.94
N PHE A 230 -1.91 -9.61 8.24
CA PHE A 230 -2.25 -9.05 9.55
C PHE A 230 -2.56 -10.11 10.60
N HIS A 231 -3.06 -11.27 10.18
CA HIS A 231 -3.45 -12.32 11.10
C HIS A 231 -2.22 -12.83 11.89
N PRO A 232 -2.26 -12.87 13.23
CA PRO A 232 -1.11 -13.24 14.06
C PRO A 232 -0.52 -14.62 13.73
N GLU A 233 -1.38 -15.60 13.41
CA GLU A 233 -0.96 -16.96 13.03
C GLU A 233 0.08 -16.96 11.90
N VAL A 234 -0.07 -16.05 10.93
CA VAL A 234 0.86 -15.90 9.81
C VAL A 234 1.97 -14.92 10.18
N ARG A 235 1.64 -13.78 10.80
CA ARG A 235 2.61 -12.72 11.09
C ARG A 235 3.76 -13.21 11.97
N ASP A 236 3.46 -14.01 12.99
CA ASP A 236 4.45 -14.56 13.92
C ASP A 236 5.42 -15.52 13.22
N GLN A 237 4.99 -16.17 12.11
CA GLN A 237 5.86 -17.01 11.30
C GLN A 237 6.79 -16.20 10.39
N LEU A 238 6.47 -14.93 10.11
CA LEU A 238 7.16 -14.08 9.14
C LEU A 238 8.13 -13.07 9.80
N CYS A 239 7.70 -12.41 10.87
CA CYS A 239 8.52 -11.44 11.60
C CYS A 239 8.00 -11.17 13.04
N GLU A 240 8.84 -11.46 14.04
CA GLU A 240 8.48 -11.39 15.48
C GLU A 240 8.51 -9.96 16.10
N HIS A 241 9.24 -9.00 15.51
CA HIS A 241 9.57 -7.72 16.21
C HIS A 241 9.24 -6.45 15.42
N LYS A 242 8.69 -6.60 14.22
CA LYS A 242 8.21 -5.48 13.38
C LYS A 242 6.92 -4.91 13.93
N ALA A 243 6.58 -3.67 13.57
CA ALA A 243 5.27 -3.06 13.86
C ALA A 243 4.14 -4.07 13.63
N ASN A 244 3.30 -4.31 14.65
CA ASN A 244 2.20 -5.26 14.54
C ASN A 244 1.02 -4.67 13.76
N THR A 245 -0.01 -5.47 13.51
CA THR A 245 -1.22 -5.05 12.79
C THR A 245 -1.87 -3.80 13.37
N HIS A 246 -2.00 -3.72 14.69
CA HIS A 246 -2.63 -2.59 15.36
C HIS A 246 -1.82 -1.30 15.14
N GLU A 247 -0.51 -1.39 15.31
CA GLU A 247 0.40 -0.27 15.13
C GLU A 247 0.42 0.23 13.68
N TRP A 248 0.45 -0.70 12.71
CA TRP A 248 0.38 -0.37 11.29
C TRP A 248 -0.90 0.41 10.97
N LEU A 249 -2.07 -0.09 11.42
CA LEU A 249 -3.36 0.57 11.18
C LEU A 249 -3.44 1.94 11.88
N GLN A 250 -2.95 2.06 13.12
CA GLN A 250 -2.96 3.32 13.85
C GLN A 250 -2.08 4.40 13.21
N ILE A 251 -0.94 4.01 12.65
CA ILE A 251 -0.06 4.96 11.94
C ILE A 251 -0.72 5.46 10.67
N HIS A 252 -1.34 4.57 9.88
CA HIS A 252 -2.12 4.98 8.72
C HIS A 252 -3.31 5.86 9.11
N GLN A 253 -4.03 5.52 10.18
CA GLN A 253 -5.09 6.37 10.72
C GLN A 253 -4.57 7.78 11.06
N ALA A 254 -3.47 7.87 11.81
CA ALA A 254 -2.87 9.15 12.17
C ALA A 254 -2.40 9.96 10.94
N ALA A 255 -1.87 9.29 9.92
CA ALA A 255 -1.51 9.93 8.65
C ALA A 255 -2.75 10.51 7.95
N HIS A 256 -3.84 9.76 7.90
CA HIS A 256 -5.09 10.20 7.28
C HIS A 256 -5.71 11.39 8.03
N GLU A 257 -5.68 11.38 9.37
CA GLU A 257 -6.13 12.50 10.22
C GLU A 257 -5.33 13.79 9.99
N LEU A 258 -4.06 13.67 9.56
CA LEU A 258 -3.21 14.80 9.18
C LEU A 258 -3.38 15.20 7.69
N GLY A 259 -4.23 14.51 6.94
CA GLY A 259 -4.44 14.74 5.50
C GLY A 259 -3.38 14.11 4.60
N ILE A 260 -2.53 13.23 5.14
CA ILE A 260 -1.52 12.50 4.37
C ILE A 260 -2.20 11.30 3.71
N ARG A 261 -2.22 11.26 2.39
CA ARG A 261 -2.72 10.10 1.63
C ARG A 261 -1.74 8.94 1.75
N THR A 262 -2.26 7.71 1.79
CA THR A 262 -1.40 6.52 1.83
C THR A 262 -1.89 5.43 0.90
N ASN A 263 -1.05 4.41 0.72
CA ASN A 263 -1.44 3.16 0.06
C ASN A 263 -1.59 2.04 1.10
N CYS A 264 -2.14 0.89 0.70
CA CYS A 264 -2.16 -0.33 1.51
C CYS A 264 -1.71 -1.52 0.67
N THR A 265 -1.10 -2.53 1.29
CA THR A 265 -0.57 -3.70 0.59
C THR A 265 -0.93 -4.99 1.31
N MET A 266 -0.86 -6.12 0.61
CA MET A 266 -0.96 -7.45 1.22
C MET A 266 0.04 -8.39 0.55
N LEU A 267 0.96 -8.97 1.33
CA LEU A 267 1.85 -10.01 0.82
C LEU A 267 1.09 -11.34 0.75
N TYR A 268 1.08 -12.01 -0.40
CA TYR A 268 0.36 -13.26 -0.60
C TYR A 268 1.17 -14.31 -1.36
N GLY A 269 0.69 -15.54 -1.33
CA GLY A 269 1.29 -16.69 -1.99
C GLY A 269 2.44 -17.32 -1.20
N HIS A 270 2.42 -17.21 0.13
CA HIS A 270 3.40 -17.82 1.02
C HIS A 270 2.72 -18.85 1.94
N VAL A 271 2.77 -18.67 3.26
CA VAL A 271 2.26 -19.63 4.25
C VAL A 271 0.79 -19.39 4.63
N GLU A 272 0.19 -18.31 4.13
CA GLU A 272 -1.16 -17.90 4.48
C GLU A 272 -2.25 -18.71 3.76
N GLN A 273 -3.48 -18.59 4.26
CA GLN A 273 -4.67 -19.26 3.72
C GLN A 273 -5.65 -18.21 3.21
N ALA A 274 -6.67 -18.64 2.45
CA ALA A 274 -7.72 -17.74 1.94
C ALA A 274 -8.34 -16.87 3.06
N TYR A 275 -8.66 -17.49 4.21
CA TYR A 275 -9.16 -16.79 5.39
C TYR A 275 -8.23 -15.63 5.83
N HIS A 276 -6.92 -15.86 5.88
CA HIS A 276 -5.94 -14.84 6.29
C HIS A 276 -5.91 -13.65 5.33
N ARG A 277 -6.09 -13.89 4.02
CA ARG A 277 -6.17 -12.82 3.02
C ARG A 277 -7.45 -12.01 3.18
N ILE A 278 -8.59 -12.67 3.37
CA ILE A 278 -9.87 -11.97 3.53
C ILE A 278 -9.92 -11.19 4.85
N ASP A 279 -9.43 -11.76 5.97
CA ASP A 279 -9.26 -11.02 7.24
C ASP A 279 -8.42 -9.75 7.03
N HIS A 280 -7.31 -9.85 6.28
CA HIS A 280 -6.48 -8.71 5.97
C HIS A 280 -7.23 -7.62 5.18
N LEU A 281 -7.92 -8.00 4.09
CA LEU A 281 -8.71 -7.06 3.28
C LEU A 281 -9.85 -6.41 4.07
N MET A 282 -10.50 -7.16 4.97
CA MET A 282 -11.56 -6.61 5.82
C MET A 282 -11.04 -5.55 6.78
N ARG A 283 -9.88 -5.75 7.42
CA ARG A 283 -9.27 -4.75 8.31
C ARG A 283 -8.88 -3.48 7.55
N LEU A 284 -8.36 -3.60 6.33
CA LEU A 284 -8.09 -2.45 5.47
C LEU A 284 -9.37 -1.70 5.12
N ARG A 285 -10.43 -2.43 4.75
CA ARG A 285 -11.75 -1.88 4.44
C ARG A 285 -12.36 -1.15 5.65
N GLU A 286 -12.26 -1.70 6.84
CA GLU A 286 -12.76 -1.09 8.08
C GLU A 286 -12.05 0.23 8.40
N LEU A 287 -10.72 0.28 8.28
CA LEU A 287 -9.99 1.55 8.46
C LEU A 287 -10.34 2.57 7.37
N GLN A 288 -10.53 2.10 6.13
CA GLN A 288 -10.94 2.95 5.02
C GLN A 288 -12.34 3.53 5.23
N ASP A 289 -13.29 2.79 5.83
CA ASP A 289 -14.62 3.31 6.19
C ASP A 289 -14.52 4.48 7.20
N ILE A 290 -13.52 4.46 8.08
CA ILE A 290 -13.33 5.49 9.11
C ILE A 290 -12.64 6.74 8.53
N THR A 291 -11.62 6.53 7.69
CA THR A 291 -10.65 7.59 7.36
C THR A 291 -10.61 7.99 5.89
N GLY A 292 -11.02 7.10 4.98
CA GLY A 292 -11.00 7.33 3.53
C GLY A 292 -9.62 7.63 2.92
N GLY A 293 -8.53 7.43 3.67
CA GLY A 293 -7.20 7.92 3.32
C GLY A 293 -6.37 7.03 2.39
N PHE A 294 -6.76 5.75 2.23
CA PHE A 294 -6.12 4.86 1.28
C PHE A 294 -6.52 5.22 -0.15
N GLN A 295 -5.52 5.29 -1.04
CA GLN A 295 -5.72 5.56 -2.47
C GLN A 295 -5.78 4.26 -3.26
N VAL A 296 -4.80 3.40 -3.05
CA VAL A 296 -4.61 2.18 -3.83
C VAL A 296 -4.23 1.01 -2.95
N PHE A 297 -4.83 -0.13 -3.23
CA PHE A 297 -4.41 -1.41 -2.70
C PHE A 297 -3.49 -2.13 -3.68
N ILE A 298 -2.43 -2.73 -3.14
CA ILE A 298 -1.36 -3.37 -3.92
C ILE A 298 -1.16 -4.80 -3.40
N PRO A 299 -1.70 -5.83 -4.09
CA PRO A 299 -1.38 -7.21 -3.79
C PRO A 299 0.07 -7.50 -4.19
N LEU A 300 0.87 -7.97 -3.24
CA LEU A 300 2.29 -8.25 -3.43
C LEU A 300 2.53 -9.76 -3.51
N ALA A 301 2.85 -10.26 -4.70
CA ALA A 301 3.19 -11.68 -4.88
C ALA A 301 4.50 -11.99 -4.15
N PHE A 302 4.52 -13.04 -3.33
CA PHE A 302 5.73 -13.47 -2.64
C PHE A 302 6.75 -14.08 -3.59
N HIS A 303 8.00 -13.60 -3.55
CA HIS A 303 9.12 -14.21 -4.27
C HIS A 303 10.06 -14.87 -3.25
N PRO A 304 10.26 -16.20 -3.34
CA PRO A 304 10.94 -16.96 -2.29
C PRO A 304 12.47 -16.90 -2.36
N ASP A 305 13.06 -16.57 -3.50
CA ASP A 305 14.50 -16.69 -3.73
C ASP A 305 15.31 -15.78 -2.78
N ASN A 306 16.43 -16.28 -2.28
CA ASN A 306 17.31 -15.60 -1.32
C ASN A 306 16.64 -15.20 0.01
N THR A 307 15.51 -15.82 0.36
CA THR A 307 14.82 -15.64 1.65
C THR A 307 15.01 -16.87 2.56
N LYS A 308 14.53 -16.80 3.81
CA LYS A 308 14.46 -17.96 4.72
C LYS A 308 13.22 -18.84 4.47
N LEU A 309 12.52 -18.61 3.36
CA LEU A 309 11.33 -19.31 2.90
C LEU A 309 11.49 -19.71 1.42
N ASP A 310 12.74 -19.88 0.98
CA ASP A 310 13.15 -20.28 -0.37
C ASP A 310 12.62 -21.67 -0.80
N ASN A 311 12.22 -22.48 0.18
CA ASN A 311 11.57 -23.76 -0.03
C ASN A 311 10.10 -23.66 -0.49
N LEU A 312 9.50 -22.46 -0.46
CA LEU A 312 8.14 -22.22 -0.95
C LEU A 312 8.14 -21.98 -2.46
N LYS A 313 7.01 -22.27 -3.12
CA LYS A 313 6.82 -21.94 -4.54
C LYS A 313 6.26 -20.53 -4.67
N LYS A 314 6.75 -19.79 -5.67
CA LYS A 314 6.11 -18.54 -6.12
C LYS A 314 4.64 -18.81 -6.49
N PRO A 315 3.69 -17.91 -6.15
CA PRO A 315 2.32 -18.02 -6.63
C PRO A 315 2.26 -18.05 -8.17
N SER A 316 1.28 -18.78 -8.70
CA SER A 316 1.04 -18.87 -10.13
C SER A 316 0.29 -17.63 -10.63
N ALA A 317 0.38 -17.35 -11.93
CA ALA A 317 -0.40 -16.28 -12.56
C ALA A 317 -1.93 -16.43 -12.31
N LEU A 318 -2.44 -17.65 -12.17
CA LEU A 318 -3.85 -17.89 -11.83
C LEU A 318 -4.18 -17.44 -10.38
N MET A 319 -3.28 -17.68 -9.43
CA MET A 319 -3.42 -17.17 -8.06
C MET A 319 -3.33 -15.63 -8.04
N ASP A 320 -2.42 -15.07 -8.83
CA ASP A 320 -2.23 -13.61 -8.93
C ASP A 320 -3.49 -12.92 -9.43
N LEU A 321 -4.01 -13.35 -10.59
CA LEU A 321 -5.24 -12.81 -11.16
C LEU A 321 -6.44 -12.98 -10.23
N ARG A 322 -6.55 -14.14 -9.55
CA ARG A 322 -7.60 -14.37 -8.55
C ARG A 322 -7.49 -13.39 -7.38
N THR A 323 -6.27 -13.16 -6.89
CA THR A 323 -6.02 -12.27 -5.75
C THR A 323 -6.35 -10.82 -6.11
N VAL A 324 -5.96 -10.35 -7.30
CA VAL A 324 -6.34 -9.02 -7.81
C VAL A 324 -7.87 -8.89 -7.91
N ALA A 325 -8.55 -9.86 -8.53
CA ALA A 325 -9.99 -9.83 -8.72
C ALA A 325 -10.77 -9.82 -7.41
N ILE A 326 -10.42 -10.71 -6.48
CA ILE A 326 -11.05 -10.75 -5.15
C ILE A 326 -10.77 -9.46 -4.38
N SER A 327 -9.58 -8.88 -4.50
CA SER A 327 -9.27 -7.61 -3.83
C SER A 327 -10.14 -6.46 -4.32
N ARG A 328 -10.36 -6.35 -5.64
CA ARG A 328 -11.31 -5.39 -6.24
C ARG A 328 -12.74 -5.58 -5.74
N LEU A 329 -13.17 -6.84 -5.58
CA LEU A 329 -14.52 -7.16 -5.12
C LEU A 329 -14.72 -6.93 -3.61
N MET A 330 -13.70 -7.19 -2.81
CA MET A 330 -13.76 -7.06 -1.34
C MET A 330 -13.55 -5.63 -0.86
N LEU A 331 -12.67 -4.86 -1.51
CA LEU A 331 -12.34 -3.47 -1.15
C LEU A 331 -13.23 -2.48 -1.92
N ASP A 332 -14.53 -2.50 -1.64
CA ASP A 332 -15.50 -1.59 -2.29
C ASP A 332 -15.21 -0.10 -2.09
N ASN A 333 -14.51 0.24 -0.99
CA ASN A 333 -14.20 1.60 -0.56
C ASN A 333 -12.74 2.04 -0.81
N VAL A 334 -11.91 1.19 -1.43
CA VAL A 334 -10.58 1.59 -1.95
C VAL A 334 -10.71 1.82 -3.45
N GLN A 335 -10.27 2.99 -3.91
CA GLN A 335 -10.56 3.42 -5.27
C GLN A 335 -9.78 2.61 -6.30
N HIS A 336 -8.47 2.46 -6.11
CA HIS A 336 -7.59 1.84 -7.09
C HIS A 336 -7.05 0.48 -6.65
N ILE A 337 -6.80 -0.40 -7.61
CA ILE A 337 -6.09 -1.67 -7.44
C ILE A 337 -4.90 -1.69 -8.41
N LYS A 338 -3.70 -1.84 -7.87
CA LYS A 338 -2.46 -1.83 -8.64
C LYS A 338 -2.02 -3.23 -9.03
N ALA A 339 -1.78 -3.46 -10.31
CA ALA A 339 -1.05 -4.61 -10.84
C ALA A 339 0.44 -4.26 -10.96
N TYR A 340 1.20 -4.58 -9.91
CA TYR A 340 2.63 -4.24 -9.88
C TYR A 340 3.46 -5.22 -10.74
N TRP A 341 3.82 -4.79 -11.95
CA TRP A 341 4.42 -5.66 -12.98
C TRP A 341 5.75 -6.29 -12.57
N ILE A 342 6.53 -5.67 -11.67
CA ILE A 342 7.78 -6.25 -11.16
C ILE A 342 7.51 -7.56 -10.41
N MET A 343 6.42 -7.62 -9.65
CA MET A 343 6.07 -8.80 -8.87
C MET A 343 5.34 -9.85 -9.72
N LEU A 344 4.38 -9.40 -10.53
CA LEU A 344 3.49 -10.27 -11.30
C LEU A 344 4.12 -10.80 -12.58
N GLY A 345 5.11 -10.08 -13.12
CA GLY A 345 5.54 -10.21 -14.51
C GLY A 345 4.62 -9.42 -15.45
N ILE A 346 5.20 -8.96 -16.57
CA ILE A 346 4.52 -8.11 -17.56
C ILE A 346 3.22 -8.75 -18.10
N PRO A 347 3.21 -10.02 -18.57
CA PRO A 347 1.99 -10.59 -19.16
C PRO A 347 0.84 -10.71 -18.14
N THR A 348 1.16 -11.09 -16.90
CA THR A 348 0.18 -11.21 -15.82
C THR A 348 -0.36 -9.83 -15.43
N ALA A 349 0.50 -8.82 -15.32
CA ALA A 349 0.08 -7.46 -14.99
C ALA A 349 -0.80 -6.83 -16.08
N GLN A 350 -0.47 -7.04 -17.35
CA GLN A 350 -1.33 -6.64 -18.47
C GLN A 350 -2.69 -7.33 -18.41
N THR A 351 -2.70 -8.66 -18.19
CA THR A 351 -3.93 -9.44 -18.05
C THR A 351 -4.77 -8.97 -16.85
N ALA A 352 -4.12 -8.56 -15.76
CA ALA A 352 -4.79 -8.10 -14.54
C ALA A 352 -5.70 -6.87 -14.74
N LEU A 353 -5.50 -6.10 -15.82
CA LEU A 353 -6.37 -4.98 -16.22
C LEU A 353 -7.80 -5.43 -16.60
N ALA A 354 -7.99 -6.71 -16.92
CA ALA A 354 -9.29 -7.36 -17.12
C ALA A 354 -9.79 -8.12 -15.88
N TYR A 355 -9.04 -8.07 -14.78
CA TYR A 355 -9.33 -8.77 -13.51
C TYR A 355 -9.46 -7.79 -12.34
N GLY A 356 -9.79 -6.53 -12.60
CA GLY A 356 -10.11 -5.55 -11.57
C GLY A 356 -9.00 -4.55 -11.22
N ALA A 357 -7.78 -4.74 -11.74
CA ALA A 357 -6.75 -3.70 -11.67
C ALA A 357 -7.05 -2.55 -12.64
N ASP A 358 -6.78 -1.34 -12.19
CA ASP A 358 -6.90 -0.11 -12.97
C ASP A 358 -5.59 0.67 -13.01
N ASP A 359 -4.55 0.22 -12.32
CA ASP A 359 -3.25 0.87 -12.25
C ASP A 359 -2.15 -0.17 -12.51
N ILE A 360 -1.30 0.03 -13.52
CA ILE A 360 -0.16 -0.86 -13.84
C ILE A 360 1.16 -0.35 -13.23
N ASP A 361 1.05 0.53 -12.25
CA ASP A 361 2.13 1.20 -11.55
C ASP A 361 2.84 2.30 -12.35
N GLY A 362 4.05 2.06 -12.86
CA GLY A 362 4.83 3.08 -13.56
C GLY A 362 6.10 2.54 -14.18
N THR A 363 7.00 3.46 -14.55
CA THR A 363 8.30 3.10 -15.15
C THR A 363 9.21 2.31 -14.22
N VAL A 364 9.06 2.54 -12.91
CA VAL A 364 9.76 1.88 -11.79
C VAL A 364 11.24 1.68 -12.03
N ARG A 365 12.02 2.73 -11.71
CA ARG A 365 13.49 2.68 -11.76
C ARG A 365 14.06 2.30 -10.40
N HIS A 366 15.11 1.48 -10.38
CA HIS A 366 15.86 1.09 -9.18
C HIS A 366 15.06 0.32 -8.12
N GLU A 367 14.14 -0.56 -8.52
CA GLU A 367 13.46 -1.44 -7.56
C GLU A 367 14.40 -2.57 -7.11
N LEU A 368 15.14 -2.35 -6.03
CA LEU A 368 16.15 -3.31 -5.55
C LEU A 368 15.55 -4.45 -4.72
N ILE A 369 14.43 -4.21 -4.01
CA ILE A 369 13.94 -5.14 -2.98
C ILE A 369 13.47 -6.45 -3.61
N TYR A 370 12.73 -6.37 -4.71
CA TYR A 370 12.18 -7.54 -5.40
C TYR A 370 13.17 -8.22 -6.33
N HIS A 371 14.09 -7.48 -6.94
CA HIS A 371 15.17 -8.09 -7.72
C HIS A 371 16.11 -8.90 -6.82
N ASP A 372 16.39 -8.42 -5.59
CA ASP A 372 17.10 -9.20 -4.59
C ASP A 372 16.37 -10.49 -4.20
N ALA A 373 15.03 -10.50 -4.29
CA ALA A 373 14.17 -11.64 -4.02
C ALA A 373 13.90 -12.54 -5.25
N GLY A 374 14.57 -12.29 -6.39
CA GLY A 374 14.48 -13.15 -7.58
C GLY A 374 13.55 -12.67 -8.70
N ALA A 375 13.06 -11.43 -8.66
CA ALA A 375 12.30 -10.87 -9.79
C ALA A 375 13.18 -10.83 -11.06
N THR A 376 12.65 -11.37 -12.18
CA THR A 376 13.35 -11.47 -13.47
C THR A 376 12.91 -10.40 -14.48
N THR A 377 12.06 -9.47 -14.05
CA THR A 377 11.54 -8.40 -14.89
C THR A 377 12.63 -7.36 -15.20
N PRO A 378 12.43 -6.49 -16.20
CA PRO A 378 13.33 -5.36 -16.43
C PRO A 378 13.43 -4.43 -15.21
N GLN A 379 14.54 -3.69 -15.12
CA GLN A 379 14.75 -2.64 -14.11
C GLN A 379 14.00 -1.33 -14.40
N CYS A 380 13.36 -1.24 -15.56
CA CYS A 380 12.54 -0.11 -15.98
C CYS A 380 11.67 -0.54 -17.18
N LEU A 381 10.44 -0.04 -17.25
CA LEU A 381 9.67 0.00 -18.50
C LEU A 381 9.62 1.42 -19.04
N SER A 382 9.66 1.58 -20.37
CA SER A 382 9.45 2.90 -20.97
C SER A 382 7.98 3.30 -20.90
N VAL A 383 7.70 4.60 -21.03
CA VAL A 383 6.32 5.11 -21.10
C VAL A 383 5.59 4.50 -22.30
N ASP A 384 6.26 4.36 -23.45
CA ASP A 384 5.67 3.80 -24.65
C ASP A 384 5.33 2.31 -24.47
N ASP A 385 6.18 1.53 -23.80
CA ASP A 385 5.89 0.13 -23.48
C ASP A 385 4.65 0.04 -22.57
N ILE A 386 4.59 0.85 -21.50
CA ILE A 386 3.45 0.86 -20.58
C ILE A 386 2.16 1.23 -21.30
N ARG A 387 2.21 2.27 -22.15
CA ARG A 387 1.07 2.68 -22.97
C ARG A 387 0.65 1.58 -23.93
N GLY A 388 1.60 0.91 -24.58
CA GLY A 388 1.37 -0.22 -25.46
C GLY A 388 0.65 -1.36 -24.74
N LEU A 389 1.14 -1.76 -23.57
CA LEU A 389 0.53 -2.81 -22.74
C LEU A 389 -0.93 -2.48 -22.39
N ILE A 390 -1.19 -1.22 -22.01
CA ILE A 390 -2.54 -0.74 -21.66
C ILE A 390 -3.47 -0.77 -22.89
N ILE A 391 -3.00 -0.26 -24.03
CA ILE A 391 -3.78 -0.20 -25.27
C ILE A 391 -4.10 -1.61 -25.78
N GLU A 392 -3.12 -2.51 -25.78
CA GLU A 392 -3.31 -3.91 -26.17
C GLU A 392 -4.28 -4.66 -25.25
N ALA A 393 -4.36 -4.27 -23.98
CA ALA A 393 -5.36 -4.77 -23.03
C ALA A 393 -6.76 -4.15 -23.24
N GLY A 394 -6.94 -3.31 -24.26
CA GLY A 394 -8.21 -2.65 -24.60
C GLY A 394 -8.55 -1.44 -23.73
N ARG A 395 -7.57 -0.85 -23.04
CA ARG A 395 -7.75 0.25 -22.08
C ARG A 395 -7.14 1.56 -22.57
N GLU A 396 -7.53 2.66 -21.93
CA GLU A 396 -7.00 4.00 -22.22
C GLU A 396 -5.88 4.37 -21.25
N PRO A 397 -4.64 4.60 -21.72
CA PRO A 397 -3.52 4.95 -20.85
C PRO A 397 -3.62 6.39 -20.36
N VAL A 398 -3.68 6.56 -19.03
CA VAL A 398 -3.65 7.88 -18.37
C VAL A 398 -2.48 7.96 -17.42
N GLU A 399 -1.62 8.94 -17.64
CA GLU A 399 -0.59 9.27 -16.68
C GLU A 399 -1.17 10.03 -15.49
N ARG A 400 -0.83 9.57 -14.29
CA ARG A 400 -1.19 10.17 -13.00
C ARG A 400 0.04 10.52 -12.18
N ASP A 401 -0.12 11.43 -11.23
CA ASP A 401 0.85 11.68 -10.19
C ASP A 401 0.68 10.70 -9.02
N THR A 402 1.40 10.95 -7.93
CA THR A 402 1.42 10.12 -6.72
C THR A 402 0.09 10.06 -5.99
N VAL A 403 -0.69 11.15 -6.06
CA VAL A 403 -1.96 11.33 -5.37
C VAL A 403 -3.13 11.36 -6.35
N TYR A 404 -2.96 10.67 -7.49
CA TYR A 404 -4.00 10.42 -8.48
C TYR A 404 -4.59 11.68 -9.13
N HIS A 405 -3.76 12.69 -9.40
CA HIS A 405 -4.12 13.75 -10.36
C HIS A 405 -3.58 13.40 -11.74
N ARG A 406 -4.30 13.81 -12.78
CA ARG A 406 -3.81 13.66 -14.16
C ARG A 406 -2.53 14.47 -14.35
N VAL A 407 -1.53 13.91 -15.02
CA VAL A 407 -0.30 14.65 -15.34
C VAL A 407 -0.39 15.23 -16.74
N HIS A 408 -0.07 16.52 -16.85
CA HIS A 408 0.08 17.22 -18.12
C HIS A 408 1.56 17.50 -18.35
N ARG A 409 2.12 16.98 -19.45
CA ARG A 409 3.52 17.18 -19.85
C ARG A 409 3.62 18.22 -20.96
N SER A 410 4.68 19.00 -20.96
CA SER A 410 5.02 19.92 -22.05
C SER A 410 5.36 19.13 -23.31
N GLU A 411 4.90 19.62 -24.45
CA GLU A 411 5.18 19.02 -25.77
C GLU A 411 6.66 19.13 -26.16
N THR A 412 7.39 20.11 -25.61
CA THR A 412 8.78 20.40 -25.98
C THR A 412 9.80 19.91 -24.97
N ASP A 413 9.40 19.67 -23.73
CA ASP A 413 10.26 19.10 -22.68
C ASP A 413 9.47 18.14 -21.80
N PHE A 414 9.67 16.84 -22.00
CA PHE A 414 8.94 15.82 -21.25
C PHE A 414 9.17 15.89 -19.73
N ARG A 415 10.26 16.51 -19.28
CA ARG A 415 10.59 16.70 -17.86
C ARG A 415 9.74 17.79 -17.22
N ASP A 416 9.20 18.69 -18.04
CA ASP A 416 8.30 19.72 -17.56
C ASP A 416 6.85 19.21 -17.56
N TRP A 417 6.32 19.00 -16.37
CA TRP A 417 4.96 18.52 -16.14
C TRP A 417 4.25 19.32 -15.04
N HIS A 418 2.93 19.23 -14.96
CA HIS A 418 2.18 19.72 -13.79
C HIS A 418 0.99 18.80 -13.49
N SER A 419 0.59 18.78 -12.23
CA SER A 419 -0.62 18.08 -11.79
C SER A 419 -1.86 18.86 -12.25
N GLY A 420 -2.78 18.16 -12.89
CA GLY A 420 -4.10 18.65 -13.29
C GLY A 420 -5.15 18.33 -12.24
N GLN A 421 -6.36 18.01 -12.70
CA GLN A 421 -7.48 17.64 -11.84
C GLN A 421 -7.32 16.22 -11.24
N PRO A 422 -7.92 15.95 -10.08
CA PRO A 422 -8.05 14.59 -9.56
C PRO A 422 -8.70 13.66 -10.59
N VAL A 423 -8.18 12.44 -10.77
CA VAL A 423 -8.73 11.48 -11.75
C VAL A 423 -10.08 10.92 -11.30
N ASP A 424 -10.33 10.89 -9.99
CA ASP A 424 -11.57 10.35 -9.42
C ASP A 424 -12.79 11.23 -9.69
N ASP A 425 -12.59 12.55 -9.78
CA ASP A 425 -13.67 13.50 -10.07
C ASP A 425 -14.11 13.46 -11.55
N ALA A 426 -13.21 13.04 -12.45
CA ALA A 426 -13.47 13.00 -13.88
C ALA A 426 -14.40 11.83 -14.30
N VAL A 427 -14.45 10.76 -13.51
CA VAL A 427 -15.26 9.56 -13.82
C VAL A 427 -16.70 9.68 -13.27
N ALA A 428 -16.92 10.52 -12.25
CA ALA A 428 -18.26 10.74 -11.69
C ALA A 428 -19.21 11.54 -12.61
N VAL A 429 -18.71 12.07 -13.74
CA VAL A 429 -19.43 12.97 -14.65
C VAL A 429 -19.71 12.33 -16.02
N SER A 430 -19.24 11.10 -16.27
CA SER A 430 -19.51 10.31 -17.49
C SER A 430 -20.43 9.14 -17.19
#